data_AF-A0A3D1U3N9-F1
#
_entry.id   AF-A0A3D1U3N9-F1
#
_cell.length_a   1.000
_cell.length_b   1.000
_cell.length_c   1.000
_cell.angle_alpha   90.00
_cell.angle_beta   90.00
_cell.angle_gamma   90.00
#
_symmetry.space_group_name_H-M   'P 1'
#
loop_
_entity.id
_entity.type
_entity.pdbx_description
1 polymer ?
#
loop_
_entity_poly.entity_id
_entity_poly.type
_entity_poly.pdbx_seq_one_letter_code
_entity_poly.pdbx_strand_id
1 'polypeptide(L)'
;MDIDLVGMRSEVEILQARLKGAPSWEQVRSIYMDLAPLIGEIQGAVATRRREVGSQVVVDEAEAALARLKLSSRKVGADIRLGSVPGLTMGLDTALAEATEAIDALERSLK
;
A
#
# COMPACT_ATOMS: atom_id res chain seq x y z
N MET A 1 16.74 11.91 6.24
CA MET A 1 16.31 10.52 6.49
C MET A 1 15.84 10.04 5.15
N ASP A 2 16.62 9.18 4.51
CA ASP A 2 16.36 8.82 3.11
C ASP A 2 15.10 7.96 3.04
N ILE A 3 14.29 8.21 2.01
CA ILE A 3 13.06 7.45 1.76
C ILE A 3 13.46 6.13 1.10
N ASP A 4 13.23 4.99 1.77
CA ASP A 4 13.54 3.65 1.24
C ASP A 4 12.46 3.12 0.30
N LEU A 5 12.37 3.70 -0.91
CA LEU A 5 11.40 3.26 -1.91
C LEU A 5 11.68 1.84 -2.46
N VAL A 6 12.94 1.41 -2.44
CA VAL A 6 13.35 0.09 -2.97
C VAL A 6 12.88 -1.03 -2.04
N GLY A 7 13.05 -0.84 -0.73
CA GLY A 7 12.53 -1.75 0.29
C GLY A 7 11.01 -1.86 0.20
N MET A 8 10.30 -0.72 0.23
CA MET A 8 8.84 -0.69 0.12
C MET A 8 8.32 -1.36 -1.16
N ARG A 9 8.97 -1.15 -2.32
CA ARG A 9 8.59 -1.80 -3.57
C ARG A 9 8.77 -3.32 -3.49
N SER A 10 9.90 -3.77 -2.95
CA SER A 10 10.19 -5.19 -2.78
C SER A 10 9.16 -5.86 -1.87
N GLU A 11 8.74 -5.19 -0.79
CA GLU A 11 7.68 -5.68 0.09
C GLU A 11 6.33 -5.82 -0.62
N VAL A 12 5.91 -4.81 -1.39
CA VAL A 12 4.67 -4.90 -2.20
C VAL A 12 4.72 -6.10 -3.15
N GLU A 13 5.84 -6.30 -3.85
CA GLU A 13 6.01 -7.42 -4.79
C GLU A 13 5.93 -8.78 -4.08
N ILE A 14 6.53 -8.90 -2.89
CA ILE A 14 6.43 -10.12 -2.06
C ILE A 14 4.98 -10.39 -1.66
N LEU A 15 4.25 -9.36 -1.20
CA LEU A 15 2.84 -9.50 -0.82
C LEU A 15 1.96 -9.87 -2.01
N GLN A 16 2.18 -9.24 -3.17
CA GLN A 16 1.50 -9.58 -4.42
C GLN A 16 1.79 -11.02 -4.84
N ALA A 17 3.04 -11.48 -4.73
CA ALA A 17 3.40 -12.86 -5.04
C ALA A 17 2.69 -13.87 -4.12
N ARG A 18 2.60 -13.56 -2.81
CA ARG A 18 1.89 -14.40 -1.83
C ARG A 18 0.37 -14.46 -2.08
N LEU A 19 -0.19 -13.44 -2.70
CA LEU A 19 -1.62 -13.35 -3.01
C LEU A 19 -2.01 -14.16 -4.26
N LYS A 20 -1.04 -14.52 -5.11
CA LYS A 20 -1.26 -15.34 -6.31
C LYS A 20 -1.59 -16.80 -5.94
N GLY A 21 -2.36 -17.47 -6.79
CA GLY A 21 -2.50 -18.94 -6.73
C GLY A 21 -3.51 -19.46 -5.70
N ALA A 22 -4.68 -18.81 -5.57
CA ALA A 22 -5.78 -19.22 -4.68
C ALA A 22 -5.36 -19.34 -3.20
N PRO A 23 -5.06 -18.20 -2.54
CA PRO A 23 -4.58 -18.21 -1.16
C PRO A 23 -5.66 -18.72 -0.21
N SER A 24 -5.24 -19.42 0.84
CA SER A 24 -6.09 -19.78 1.97
C SER A 24 -6.50 -18.55 2.78
N TRP A 25 -7.53 -18.70 3.61
CA TRP A 25 -7.98 -17.63 4.50
C TRP A 25 -6.88 -17.13 5.45
N GLU A 26 -6.05 -18.06 5.97
CA GLU A 26 -4.92 -17.71 6.84
C GLU A 26 -3.87 -16.89 6.09
N GLN A 27 -3.56 -17.27 4.85
CA GLN A 27 -2.63 -16.51 3.99
C GLN A 27 -3.16 -15.11 3.69
N VAL A 28 -4.44 -14.99 3.31
CA VAL A 28 -5.10 -13.69 3.09
C VAL A 28 -5.04 -12.81 4.34
N ARG A 29 -5.34 -13.38 5.52
CA ARG A 29 -5.28 -12.64 6.78
C ARG A 29 -3.86 -12.21 7.12
N SER A 30 -2.87 -13.07 6.89
CA SER A 30 -1.46 -12.73 7.10
C SER A 30 -1.02 -11.60 6.19
N ILE A 31 -1.36 -11.65 4.89
CA ILE A 31 -1.05 -10.57 3.93
C ILE A 31 -1.69 -9.25 4.37
N TYR A 32 -2.94 -9.28 4.84
CA TYR A 32 -3.61 -8.09 5.37
C TYR A 32 -2.87 -7.48 6.57
N MET A 33 -2.39 -8.31 7.50
CA MET A 33 -1.65 -7.84 8.67
C MET A 33 -0.30 -7.24 8.28
N ASP A 34 0.36 -7.82 7.27
CA ASP A 34 1.65 -7.33 6.76
C ASP A 34 1.50 -6.05 5.91
N LEU A 35 0.31 -5.76 5.37
CA LEU A 35 0.03 -4.52 4.65
C LEU A 35 0.03 -3.28 5.58
N ALA A 36 -0.35 -3.44 6.85
CA ALA A 36 -0.45 -2.33 7.80
C ALA A 36 0.89 -1.59 8.05
N PRO A 37 2.01 -2.27 8.37
CA PRO A 37 3.30 -1.59 8.52
C PRO A 37 3.73 -0.88 7.22
N LEU A 38 3.57 -1.51 6.06
CA LEU A 38 3.88 -0.91 4.76
C LEU A 38 3.09 0.38 4.49
N ILE A 39 1.80 0.44 4.83
CA ILE A 39 1.02 1.70 4.75
C ILE A 39 1.64 2.78 5.64
N GLY A 40 2.13 2.41 6.83
CA GLY A 40 2.82 3.30 7.75
C GLY A 40 4.12 3.86 7.16
N GLU A 41 4.91 3.02 6.49
CA GLU A 41 6.15 3.42 5.81
C GLU A 41 5.88 4.37 4.65
N ILE A 42 4.94 4.03 3.77
CA ILE A 42 4.53 4.90 2.65
C ILE A 42 4.01 6.24 3.19
N GLN A 43 3.20 6.23 4.25
CA GLN A 43 2.76 7.46 4.90
C GLN A 43 3.92 8.30 5.44
N GLY A 44 4.91 7.66 6.08
CA GLY A 44 6.11 8.33 6.56
C GLY A 44 6.94 8.94 5.43
N ALA A 45 7.04 8.24 4.30
CA ALA A 45 7.70 8.70 3.08
C ALA A 45 7.02 9.93 2.51
N VAL A 46 5.69 9.89 2.31
CA VAL A 46 4.89 11.03 1.83
C VAL A 46 5.05 12.24 2.75
N ALA A 47 4.95 12.05 4.07
CA ALA A 47 5.12 13.13 5.04
C ALA A 47 6.55 13.71 5.05
N THR A 48 7.56 12.87 4.80
CA THR A 48 8.96 13.32 4.69
C THR A 48 9.18 14.11 3.41
N ARG A 49 8.72 13.60 2.27
CA ARG A 49 8.83 14.29 0.99
C ARG A 49 8.13 15.65 1.01
N ARG A 50 6.94 15.73 1.60
CA ARG A 50 6.21 17.00 1.75
C ARG A 50 7.02 18.04 2.52
N ARG A 51 7.72 17.63 3.58
CA ARG A 51 8.59 18.52 4.37
C ARG A 51 9.82 18.98 3.59
N GLU A 52 10.37 18.14 2.73
CA GLU A 52 11.56 18.47 1.93
C GLU A 52 11.27 19.43 0.78
N VAL A 53 10.17 19.21 0.03
CA VAL A 53 9.86 20.01 -1.15
C VAL A 53 9.11 21.30 -0.85
N GLY A 54 8.44 21.38 0.32
CA GLY A 54 7.63 22.53 0.73
C GLY A 54 6.44 22.85 -0.20
N SER A 55 6.25 22.08 -1.27
CA SER A 55 5.22 22.27 -2.30
C SER A 55 4.25 21.10 -2.29
N GLN A 56 2.99 21.41 -1.99
CA GLN A 56 1.90 20.44 -1.94
C GLN A 56 1.68 19.77 -3.32
N VAL A 57 1.82 20.54 -4.41
CA VAL A 57 1.61 20.05 -5.79
C VAL A 57 2.53 18.88 -6.15
N VAL A 58 3.76 18.86 -5.61
CA VAL A 58 4.74 17.82 -5.91
C VAL A 58 4.38 16.48 -5.23
N VAL A 59 3.61 16.52 -4.14
CA VAL A 59 3.25 15.33 -3.35
C VAL A 59 1.76 14.96 -3.46
N ASP A 60 0.94 15.76 -4.13
CA ASP A 60 -0.50 15.55 -4.26
C ASP A 60 -0.87 14.18 -4.84
N GLU A 61 -0.14 13.73 -5.88
CA GLU A 61 -0.35 12.40 -6.46
C GLU A 61 -0.11 11.29 -5.42
N ALA A 62 0.99 11.40 -4.66
CA ALA A 62 1.35 10.41 -3.65
C ALA A 62 0.39 10.44 -2.46
N GLU A 63 -0.07 11.62 -2.03
CA GLU A 63 -1.11 11.76 -0.99
C GLU A 63 -2.45 11.18 -1.45
N ALA A 64 -2.85 11.41 -2.70
CA ALA A 64 -4.08 10.86 -3.26
C ALA A 64 -4.03 9.33 -3.37
N ALA A 65 -2.93 8.77 -3.85
CA ALA A 65 -2.72 7.33 -3.92
C ALA A 65 -2.72 6.69 -2.51
N LEU A 66 -2.02 7.31 -1.55
CA LEU A 66 -2.03 6.87 -0.15
C LEU A 66 -3.45 6.92 0.47
N ALA A 67 -4.25 7.92 0.12
CA ALA A 67 -5.63 8.01 0.60
C ALA A 67 -6.51 6.86 0.08
N ARG A 68 -6.34 6.49 -1.19
CA ARG A 68 -7.00 5.31 -1.79
C ARG A 68 -6.55 4.02 -1.11
N LEU A 69 -5.23 3.81 -0.97
CA LEU A 69 -4.65 2.67 -0.25
C LEU A 69 -5.22 2.50 1.16
N LYS A 70 -5.33 3.60 1.91
CA LYS A 70 -5.93 3.56 3.26
C LYS A 70 -7.42 3.23 3.24
N LEU A 71 -8.14 3.63 2.20
CA LEU A 71 -9.55 3.32 2.06
C LEU A 71 -9.77 1.85 1.70
N SER A 72 -9.04 1.32 0.72
CA SER A 72 -9.11 -0.09 0.31
C SER A 72 -8.69 -1.02 1.45
N SER A 73 -7.59 -0.72 2.14
CA SER A 73 -7.15 -1.50 3.31
C SER A 73 -8.19 -1.51 4.45
N ARG A 74 -8.84 -0.36 4.72
CA ARG A 74 -9.95 -0.31 5.69
C ARG A 74 -11.14 -1.16 5.26
N LYS A 75 -11.46 -1.17 3.96
CA LYS A 75 -12.53 -2.01 3.41
C LYS A 75 -12.19 -3.50 3.57
N VAL A 76 -10.97 -3.92 3.24
CA VAL A 76 -10.50 -5.29 3.50
C VAL A 76 -10.63 -5.64 4.98
N GLY A 77 -10.22 -4.74 5.88
CA GLY A 77 -10.35 -4.95 7.33
C GLY A 77 -11.80 -5.08 7.82
N ALA A 78 -12.75 -4.37 7.20
CA ALA A 78 -14.17 -4.53 7.49
C ALA A 78 -14.70 -5.88 6.99
N ASP A 79 -14.26 -6.29 5.80
CA ASP A 79 -14.68 -7.53 5.17
C ASP A 79 -14.01 -8.76 5.80
N ILE A 80 -12.89 -8.62 6.52
CA ILE A 80 -12.11 -9.76 7.03
C ILE A 80 -12.86 -10.66 8.02
N ARG A 81 -13.97 -10.20 8.59
CA ARG A 81 -14.79 -10.99 9.53
C ARG A 81 -15.98 -11.67 8.87
N LEU A 82 -16.43 -11.18 7.73
CA LEU A 82 -17.73 -11.53 7.13
C LEU A 82 -17.64 -11.86 5.63
N GLY A 83 -16.48 -11.64 5.02
CA GLY A 83 -16.23 -11.80 3.59
C GLY A 83 -15.86 -13.22 3.18
N SER A 84 -15.59 -13.38 1.89
CA SER A 84 -15.12 -14.62 1.28
C SER A 84 -13.65 -14.50 0.90
N VAL A 85 -12.93 -15.64 0.80
CA VAL A 85 -11.53 -15.66 0.32
C VAL A 85 -11.39 -14.90 -1.01
N PRO A 86 -12.20 -15.15 -2.06
CA PRO A 86 -12.04 -14.42 -3.32
C PRO A 86 -12.27 -12.91 -3.18
N GLY A 87 -13.26 -12.50 -2.39
CA GLY A 87 -13.55 -11.07 -2.18
C GLY A 87 -12.41 -10.36 -1.45
N LEU A 88 -11.85 -10.99 -0.42
CA LEU A 88 -10.68 -10.45 0.29
C LEU A 88 -9.44 -10.43 -0.60
N THR A 89 -9.22 -11.47 -1.40
CA THR A 89 -8.13 -11.51 -2.38
C THR A 89 -8.22 -10.35 -3.35
N MET A 90 -9.41 -10.08 -3.92
CA MET A 90 -9.60 -8.92 -4.80
C MET A 90 -9.37 -7.58 -4.08
N GLY A 91 -9.84 -7.46 -2.83
CA GLY A 91 -9.63 -6.26 -2.02
C GLY A 91 -8.16 -6.00 -1.69
N LEU A 92 -7.41 -7.06 -1.35
CA LEU A 92 -5.97 -7.00 -1.11
C LEU A 92 -5.19 -6.69 -2.38
N ASP A 93 -5.57 -7.27 -3.52
CA ASP A 93 -4.96 -6.99 -4.81
C ASP A 93 -5.11 -5.51 -5.19
N THR A 94 -6.31 -4.96 -4.98
CA THR A 94 -6.59 -3.52 -5.15
C THR A 94 -5.72 -2.68 -4.23
N ALA A 95 -5.64 -3.02 -2.95
CA ALA A 95 -4.83 -2.28 -1.99
C ALA A 95 -3.33 -2.34 -2.35
N LEU A 96 -2.81 -3.48 -2.76
CA LEU A 96 -1.42 -3.63 -3.16
C LEU A 96 -1.11 -2.86 -4.46
N ALA A 97 -2.04 -2.80 -5.41
CA ALA A 97 -1.90 -1.96 -6.60
C ALA A 97 -1.85 -0.47 -6.25
N GLU A 98 -2.70 0.00 -5.32
CA GLU A 98 -2.67 1.38 -4.82
C GLU A 98 -1.39 1.69 -4.03
N ALA A 99 -0.81 0.70 -3.34
CA ALA A 99 0.50 0.83 -2.70
C ALA A 99 1.61 1.01 -3.75
N THR A 100 1.61 0.22 -4.83
CA THR A 100 2.53 0.42 -5.97
C THR A 100 2.39 1.83 -6.54
N GLU A 101 1.16 2.29 -6.77
CA GLU A 101 0.90 3.63 -7.31
C GLU A 101 1.44 4.75 -6.40
N ALA A 102 1.27 4.61 -5.08
CA ALA A 102 1.79 5.57 -4.12
C ALA A 102 3.34 5.62 -4.13
N ILE A 103 3.99 4.46 -4.25
CA ILE A 103 5.44 4.36 -4.38
C ILE A 103 5.91 4.97 -5.70
N ASP A 104 5.24 4.68 -6.82
CA ASP A 104 5.56 5.25 -8.13
C ASP A 104 5.42 6.79 -8.13
N ALA A 105 4.38 7.32 -7.48
CA ALA A 105 4.17 8.77 -7.33
C ALA A 105 5.27 9.40 -6.47
N LEU A 106 5.67 8.75 -5.37
CA LEU A 106 6.81 9.18 -4.56
C LEU A 106 8.11 9.20 -5.38
N GLU A 107 8.36 8.15 -6.17
CA GLU A 107 9.55 8.06 -7.01
C GLU A 107 9.59 9.18 -8.07
N ARG A 108 8.46 9.48 -8.72
CA ARG A 108 8.35 10.62 -9.64
C ARG A 108 8.63 11.94 -8.94
N SER A 109 8.14 12.10 -7.71
CA SER A 109 8.33 13.33 -6.94
C SER A 109 9.79 13.57 -6.53
N LEU A 110 10.66 12.55 -6.56
CA LEU A 110 12.08 12.65 -6.24
C LEU A 110 12.96 13.10 -7.41
N LYS A 111 12.44 13.03 -8.65
CA LYS A 111 13.13 13.46 -9.86
C LYS A 111 12.96 14.95 -10.09
#